data_AF-A0A7V0QJT7-F1
#
_entry.id   AF-A0A7V0QJT7-F1
#
_cell.length_a   1.000
_cell.length_b   1.000
_cell.length_c   1.000
_cell.angle_alpha   90.00
_cell.angle_beta   90.00
_cell.angle_gamma   90.00
#
_symmetry.space_group_name_H-M   'P 1'
#
loop_
_entity.id
_entity.type
_entity.pdbx_description
1 polymer ?
#
loop_
_entity_poly.entity_id
_entity_poly.type
_entity_poly.pdbx_seq_one_letter_code
_entity_poly.pdbx_strand_id
1 'polypeptide(L)' 'MSHHAQYEGVSRRITTERKKYVFRKDDDMWHGYLDEYPDYMTQGKTLEELKENLIDIFNELNSGIIL' A
#
# COMPACT_ATOMS: atom_id res chain seq x y z
N MET A 1 -23.01 -39.54 -19.59
CA MET A 1 -22.99 -38.06 -19.65
C MET A 1 -22.57 -37.56 -18.27
N SER A 2 -21.26 -37.39 -18.05
CA SER A 2 -20.71 -36.88 -16.80
C SER A 2 -20.90 -35.38 -16.71
N HIS A 3 -21.49 -34.89 -15.63
CA HIS A 3 -21.39 -33.49 -15.23
C HIS A 3 -20.53 -33.45 -13.96
N HIS A 4 -19.21 -33.38 -14.14
CA HIS A 4 -18.29 -32.96 -13.09
C HIS A 4 -18.13 -31.44 -13.21
N ALA A 5 -18.86 -30.68 -12.40
CA ALA A 5 -18.55 -29.26 -12.21
C ALA A 5 -17.41 -29.17 -11.20
N GLN A 6 -16.21 -28.85 -11.68
CA GLN A 6 -15.07 -28.50 -10.84
C GLN A 6 -15.23 -27.03 -10.45
N TYR A 7 -15.56 -26.75 -9.18
CA TYR A 7 -15.42 -25.41 -8.64
C TYR A 7 -13.93 -25.18 -8.35
N GLU A 8 -13.23 -24.53 -9.28
CA GLU A 8 -11.87 -24.08 -9.05
C GLU A 8 -11.87 -22.94 -8.03
N GLY A 9 -11.50 -23.27 -6.79
CA GLY A 9 -11.29 -22.28 -5.75
C GLY A 9 -10.11 -21.38 -6.12
N VAL A 10 -10.40 -20.12 -6.44
CA VAL A 10 -9.38 -19.07 -6.60
C VAL A 10 -8.72 -18.87 -5.24
N SER A 11 -7.55 -19.50 -5.04
CA SER A 11 -6.69 -19.23 -3.89
C SER A 11 -6.24 -17.77 -3.97
N ARG A 12 -6.98 -16.87 -3.31
CA ARG A 12 -6.47 -15.53 -3.00
C ARG A 12 -5.27 -15.72 -2.08
N ARG A 13 -4.06 -15.57 -2.64
CA ARG A 13 -2.87 -15.33 -1.85
C ARG A 13 -3.07 -13.99 -1.17
N ILE A 14 -3.44 -13.98 0.10
CA ILE A 14 -3.32 -12.79 0.94
C ILE A 14 -1.83 -12.70 1.26
N THR A 15 -1.05 -12.03 0.41
CA THR A 15 0.35 -11.76 0.69
C THR A 15 0.41 -10.63 1.71
N THR A 16 0.66 -10.99 2.97
CA THR A 16 0.97 -10.06 4.06
C THR A 16 2.39 -9.50 3.87
N GLU A 17 2.59 -8.70 2.83
CA GLU A 17 3.86 -8.01 2.62
C GLU A 17 3.93 -6.77 3.52
N ARG A 18 4.93 -6.75 4.40
CA ARG A 18 5.23 -5.58 5.23
C ARG A 18 6.19 -4.68 4.47
N LYS A 19 5.74 -3.46 4.16
CA LYS A 19 6.59 -2.43 3.55
C LYS A 19 7.24 -1.56 4.63
N LYS A 20 8.49 -1.17 4.38
CA LYS A 20 9.22 -0.22 5.21
C LYS A 20 8.91 1.20 4.76
N TYR A 21 8.83 2.12 5.70
CA TYR A 21 8.66 3.54 5.43
C TYR A 21 9.54 4.35 6.37
N VAL A 22 9.98 5.50 5.89
CA VAL A 22 10.74 6.49 6.65
C VAL A 22 9.80 7.62 7.00
N PHE A 23 9.84 8.08 8.24
CA PHE A 23 9.02 9.19 8.69
C PHE A 23 9.78 10.11 9.62
N ARG A 24 9.36 11.38 9.64
CA ARG A 24 9.81 12.40 10.60
C ARG A 24 8.63 13.28 10.98
N LYS A 25 8.65 13.80 12.20
CA LYS A 25 7.73 14.85 12.62
C LYS A 25 8.43 16.20 12.42
N ASP A 26 7.75 17.11 11.75
CA ASP A 26 8.18 18.49 11.52
C ASP A 26 7.00 19.40 11.88
N ASP A 27 7.19 20.28 12.86
CA ASP A 27 6.11 21.01 13.54
C ASP A 27 4.94 20.09 13.97
N ASP A 28 3.72 20.41 13.54
CA ASP A 28 2.49 19.64 13.80
C ASP A 28 2.16 18.63 12.69
N MET A 29 3.11 18.36 11.79
CA MET A 29 2.93 17.48 10.64
C MET A 29 3.90 16.30 10.66
N TRP A 30 3.39 15.12 10.31
CA TRP A 30 4.20 13.96 9.99
C TRP A 30 4.49 13.95 8.50
N HIS A 31 5.74 13.72 8.13
CA HIS A 31 6.18 13.58 6.74
C HIS A 31 6.82 12.20 6.59
N GLY A 32 6.61 11.55 5.44
CA GLY A 32 7.23 10.26 5.18
C GLY A 32 7.09 9.77 3.75
N TYR A 33 7.79 8.67 3.46
CA TYR A 33 7.82 8.00 2.17
C TYR A 33 8.08 6.50 2.35
N LEU A 34 7.73 5.69 1.35
CA LEU A 34 8.06 4.26 1.33
C LEU A 34 9.54 4.08 0.99
N ASP A 35 10.26 3.19 1.69
CA ASP A 35 11.71 2.97 1.52
C ASP A 35 12.10 2.64 0.06
N GLU A 36 11.21 1.92 -0.65
CA GLU A 36 11.36 1.56 -2.07
C GLU A 36 11.03 2.72 -3.04
N TYR A 37 10.35 3.76 -2.56
CA TYR A 37 9.81 4.87 -3.37
C TYR A 37 10.09 6.23 -2.70
N PRO A 38 11.35 6.66 -2.55
CA PRO A 38 11.73 7.87 -1.82
C PRO A 38 11.21 9.17 -2.46
N ASP A 39 10.95 9.15 -3.77
CA ASP A 39 10.42 10.31 -4.50
C ASP A 39 8.93 10.57 -4.21
N TYR A 40 8.23 9.59 -3.63
CA TYR A 40 6.81 9.67 -3.33
C TYR A 40 6.60 10.03 -1.85
N MET A 41 6.84 11.31 -1.54
CA MET A 41 6.63 11.84 -0.20
C MET A 41 5.16 12.18 0.04
N THR A 42 4.67 11.90 1.25
CA THR A 42 3.38 12.34 1.73
C THR A 42 3.46 12.82 3.18
N GLN A 43 2.35 13.35 3.69
CA GLN A 43 2.26 13.95 5.01
C GLN A 43 0.91 13.66 5.68
N GLY A 44 0.82 13.83 6.99
CA GLY A 44 -0.42 13.72 7.76
C GLY A 44 -0.31 14.45 9.10
N LYS A 45 -1.44 14.93 9.65
CA LYS A 45 -1.48 15.57 10.97
C LYS A 45 -1.26 14.56 12.10
N THR A 46 -1.57 13.29 11.83
CA THR A 46 -1.33 12.17 12.74
C THR A 46 -0.48 11.11 12.05
N LEU A 47 0.15 10.23 12.84
CA LEU A 47 0.93 9.13 12.29
C LEU A 47 0.05 8.13 11.52
N GLU A 48 -1.19 7.91 11.98
CA GLU A 48 -2.19 7.10 11.28
C GLU A 48 -2.55 7.68 9.92
N GLU A 49 -2.82 8.98 9.82
CA GLU A 49 -3.08 9.65 8.54
C GLU A 49 -1.89 9.54 7.58
N LEU A 50 -0.65 9.69 8.09
CA LEU A 50 0.54 9.46 7.28
C LEU A 50 0.57 8.02 6.72
N LYS A 51 0.23 7.01 7.54
CA LYS A 51 0.21 5.60 7.10
C LYS A 51 -0.87 5.34 6.05
N GLU A 52 -2.07 5.90 6.22
CA GLU A 52 -3.16 5.79 5.24
C GLU A 52 -2.72 6.36 3.89
N ASN A 53 -2.13 7.57 3.90
CA ASN A 53 -1.64 8.20 2.69
C ASN A 53 -0.51 7.40 2.01
N LEU A 54 0.38 6.76 2.78
CA LEU A 54 1.42 5.86 2.24
C LEU A 54 0.84 4.59 1.62
N ILE A 55 -0.25 4.05 2.18
CA ILE A 55 -0.96 2.89 1.63
C ILE A 55 -1.61 3.26 0.30
N ASP A 56 -2.23 4.43 0.21
CA ASP A 56 -2.86 4.90 -1.02
C ASP A 56 -1.82 5.08 -2.14
N ILE A 57 -0.68 5.72 -1.85
CA ILE A 57 0.44 5.81 -2.79
C ILE A 57 0.92 4.42 -3.25
N PHE A 58 1.09 3.48 -2.32
CA PHE A 58 1.51 2.13 -2.68
C PHE A 58 0.51 1.43 -3.60
N ASN A 59 -0.78 1.59 -3.32
CA ASN A 59 -1.85 1.03 -4.14
C ASN A 59 -1.85 1.66 -5.54
N GLU A 60 -1.69 2.97 -5.67
CA GLU A 60 -1.61 3.65 -6.97
C GLU A 60 -0.42 3.18 -7.81
N LEU A 61 0.76 3.06 -7.19
CA LEU A 61 1.98 2.55 -7.84
C LEU A 61 1.80 1.11 -8.33
N ASN A 62 1.23 0.23 -7.51
CA ASN A 62 1.02 -1.18 -7.90
C ASN A 62 -0.13 -1.38 -8.88
N SER A 63 -1.10 -0.47 -8.89
CA SER A 63 -2.22 -0.51 -9.84
C SER A 63 -1.80 -0.06 -11.24
N GLY A 64 -0.58 0.49 -11.41
CA GLY A 64 -0.11 1.04 -12.68
C GLY A 64 -0.88 2.29 -13.13
N ILE A 65 -1.49 3.01 -12.18
CA ILE A 65 -2.33 4.19 -12.48
C ILE A 65 -1.49 5.46 -12.70
N ILE A 66 -0.20 5.43 -12.36
CA ILE A 66 0.72 6.52 -12.61
C ILE A 66 1.34 6.32 -14.01
N LEU A 67 0.78 7.01 -15.01
CA LEU A 67 1.29 7.14 -16.38
C LEU A 67 1.96 8.51 -16.59
#